data_AF-A0A366SLX0-F1
#
_entry.id   AF-A0A366SLX0-F1
#
_cell.length_a   1.000
_cell.length_b   1.000
_cell.length_c   1.000
_cell.angle_alpha   90.00
_cell.angle_beta   90.00
_cell.angle_gamma   90.00
#
_symmetry.space_group_name_H-M   'P 1'
#
loop_
_entity.id
_entity.type
_entity.pdbx_description
1 polymer ?
#
loop_
_entity_poly.entity_id
_entity_poly.type
_entity_poly.pdbx_seq_one_letter_code
_entity_poly.pdbx_strand_id
1 'polypeptide(L)'
;MKAVIKSSLILPAVFVCGLGVALFVRANLGADPVTMLEIALAQITGLSLGQTALYFEGFIFLLFFFLNRKLIHVGSFLFSFGIGPAIDLSEKWINHFLGTPQGLFWQIFYLISGTLLICWSLAFYIPLNYGYQTSDILTLSVSEWFHLSYGWSLTLVYGTLFILALLIGGPLGIGTVIAIFSYGPIIEWMMNTLPFNAATLYQKRTKN
;
A
#
# COMPACT_ATOMS: atom_id res chain seq x y z
N MET A 1 9.87 13.16 21.13
CA MET A 1 8.45 12.85 21.37
C MET A 1 7.60 12.80 20.10
N LYS A 2 7.62 13.81 19.22
CA LYS A 2 6.85 13.83 17.95
C LYS A 2 7.19 12.66 16.99
N ALA A 3 8.48 12.36 16.83
CA ALA A 3 8.99 11.24 16.02
C ALA A 3 8.50 9.86 16.49
N VAL A 4 8.57 9.61 17.80
CA VAL A 4 8.15 8.34 18.43
C VAL A 4 6.66 8.11 18.23
N ILE A 5 5.83 9.15 18.42
CA ILE A 5 4.37 9.06 18.24
C ILE A 5 4.01 8.75 16.78
N LYS A 6 4.61 9.45 15.81
CA LYS A 6 4.35 9.17 14.38
C LYS A 6 4.79 7.74 14.00
N SER A 7 5.95 7.30 14.48
CA SER A 7 6.43 5.92 14.27
C SER A 7 5.47 4.88 14.85
N SER A 8 4.95 5.10 16.06
CA SER A 8 4.00 4.18 16.69
C SER A 8 2.64 4.12 15.98
N LEU A 9 2.26 5.15 15.23
CA LEU A 9 1.03 5.17 14.44
C LEU A 9 1.20 4.47 13.08
N ILE A 10 2.39 4.53 12.49
CA ILE A 10 2.69 3.90 11.20
C ILE A 10 2.68 2.37 11.33
N LEU A 11 3.20 1.82 12.42
CA LEU A 11 3.30 0.36 12.57
C LEU A 11 1.93 -0.35 12.45
N PRO A 12 0.85 0.08 13.15
CA PRO A 12 -0.49 -0.46 12.90
C PRO A 12 -0.99 -0.30 11.46
N ALA A 13 -0.69 0.84 10.82
CA ALA A 13 -1.09 1.07 9.42
C ALA A 13 -0.43 0.02 8.50
N VAL A 14 0.85 -0.30 8.70
CA VAL A 14 1.55 -1.35 7.95
C VAL A 14 0.84 -2.70 8.08
N PHE A 15 0.45 -3.09 9.30
CA PHE A 15 -0.28 -4.36 9.52
C PHE A 15 -1.67 -4.35 8.88
N VAL A 16 -2.40 -3.23 8.97
CA VAL A 16 -3.71 -3.09 8.32
C VAL A 16 -3.57 -3.14 6.80
N CYS A 17 -2.53 -2.53 6.25
CA CYS A 17 -2.19 -2.60 4.83
C CYS A 17 -1.91 -4.05 4.42
N GLY A 18 -1.03 -4.76 5.15
CA GLY A 18 -0.69 -6.15 4.86
C GLY A 18 -1.90 -7.10 4.93
N LEU A 19 -2.81 -6.87 5.88
CA LEU A 19 -4.08 -7.60 5.94
C LEU A 19 -4.97 -7.31 4.74
N GLY A 20 -5.05 -6.04 4.35
CA GLY A 20 -5.80 -5.61 3.18
C GLY A 20 -5.27 -6.25 1.88
N VAL A 21 -3.95 -6.23 1.68
CA VAL A 21 -3.28 -6.88 0.54
C VAL A 21 -3.54 -8.38 0.54
N ALA A 22 -3.37 -9.06 1.68
CA ALA A 22 -3.61 -10.49 1.79
C ALA A 22 -5.07 -10.85 1.46
N LEU A 23 -6.06 -10.11 1.97
CA LEU A 23 -7.48 -10.30 1.63
C LEU A 23 -7.75 -10.06 0.14
N PHE A 24 -7.19 -8.98 -0.41
CA PHE A 24 -7.36 -8.63 -1.81
C PHE A 24 -6.86 -9.74 -2.74
N VAL A 25 -5.63 -10.21 -2.52
CA VAL A 25 -5.04 -11.29 -3.33
C VAL A 25 -5.80 -12.59 -3.14
N ARG A 26 -6.22 -12.90 -1.91
CA ARG A 26 -6.97 -14.12 -1.60
C ARG A 26 -8.34 -14.18 -2.28
N ALA A 27 -8.91 -13.03 -2.67
CA ALA A 27 -10.13 -12.97 -3.48
C ALA A 27 -9.97 -13.68 -4.83
N ASN A 28 -8.74 -13.85 -5.33
CA ASN A 28 -8.43 -14.46 -6.62
C ASN A 28 -9.14 -13.79 -7.80
N LEU A 29 -9.30 -12.46 -7.71
CA LEU A 29 -9.90 -11.60 -8.74
C LEU A 29 -8.88 -10.62 -9.34
N GLY A 30 -7.58 -10.83 -9.09
CA GLY A 30 -6.47 -9.95 -9.48
C GLY A 30 -5.65 -9.49 -8.27
N ALA A 31 -4.76 -8.52 -8.50
CA ALA A 31 -3.96 -7.84 -7.48
C ALA A 31 -3.88 -6.34 -7.80
N ASP A 32 -3.65 -5.45 -6.83
CA ASP A 32 -3.30 -4.07 -7.15
C ASP A 32 -1.95 -4.02 -7.89
N PRO A 33 -1.64 -2.96 -8.65
CA PRO A 33 -0.47 -2.96 -9.55
C PRO A 33 0.89 -3.18 -8.91
N VAL A 34 1.10 -2.73 -7.67
CA VAL A 34 2.37 -2.99 -6.95
C VAL A 34 2.42 -4.47 -6.60
N THR A 35 1.37 -4.99 -5.95
CA THR A 35 1.27 -6.40 -5.58
C THR A 35 1.29 -7.31 -6.82
N MET A 36 0.75 -6.88 -7.95
CA MET A 36 0.78 -7.62 -9.21
C MET A 36 2.22 -7.81 -9.72
N LEU A 37 3.06 -6.77 -9.61
CA LEU A 37 4.48 -6.84 -9.92
C LEU A 37 5.20 -7.79 -8.95
N GLU A 38 4.89 -7.69 -7.66
CA GLU A 38 5.46 -8.57 -6.62
C GLU A 38 5.05 -10.03 -6.83
N ILE A 39 3.81 -10.33 -7.21
CA ILE A 39 3.39 -11.70 -7.54
C ILE A 39 4.15 -12.20 -8.77
N ALA A 40 4.34 -11.38 -9.80
CA ALA A 40 5.10 -11.76 -10.98
C ALA A 40 6.56 -12.11 -10.62
N LEU A 41 7.18 -11.30 -9.76
CA LEU A 41 8.54 -11.56 -9.25
C LEU A 41 8.60 -12.79 -8.32
N ALA A 42 7.57 -13.00 -7.51
CA ALA A 42 7.46 -14.17 -6.64
C ALA A 42 7.42 -15.48 -7.44
N GLN A 43 6.71 -15.48 -8.58
CA GLN A 43 6.65 -16.63 -9.49
C GLN A 43 8.02 -16.97 -10.11
N ILE A 44 8.86 -15.96 -10.36
CA ILE A 44 10.21 -16.15 -10.92
C ILE A 44 11.20 -16.61 -9.84
N THR A 45 11.10 -16.05 -8.64
CA THR A 45 12.07 -16.27 -7.55
C THR A 45 11.72 -17.46 -6.64
N GLY A 46 10.47 -17.91 -6.63
CA GLY A 46 9.97 -18.95 -5.73
C GLY A 46 9.77 -18.49 -4.28
N LEU A 47 9.85 -17.17 -4.04
CA LEU A 47 9.63 -16.57 -2.72
C LEU A 47 8.13 -16.42 -2.43
N SER A 48 7.77 -16.24 -1.14
CA SER A 48 6.40 -15.83 -0.80
C SER A 48 6.11 -14.42 -1.31
N LEU A 49 4.82 -14.06 -1.36
CA LEU A 49 4.42 -12.70 -1.69
C LEU A 49 5.03 -11.70 -0.70
N GLY A 50 4.93 -11.96 0.61
CA GLY A 50 5.49 -11.08 1.64
C GLY A 50 7.01 -10.96 1.57
N GLN A 51 7.74 -12.05 1.28
CA GLN A 51 9.19 -12.00 1.06
C GLN A 51 9.54 -11.15 -0.16
N THR A 52 8.80 -11.31 -1.25
CA THR A 52 9.03 -10.54 -2.48
C THR A 52 8.76 -9.06 -2.27
N ALA A 53 7.67 -8.71 -1.57
CA ALA A 53 7.36 -7.35 -1.17
C ALA A 53 8.47 -6.73 -0.30
N LEU A 54 8.97 -7.47 0.69
CA LEU A 54 10.07 -7.03 1.54
C LEU A 54 11.35 -6.73 0.74
N TYR A 55 11.73 -7.60 -0.19
CA TYR A 55 12.92 -7.38 -1.01
C TYR A 55 12.72 -6.25 -2.02
N PHE A 56 11.54 -6.17 -2.65
CA PHE A 56 11.23 -5.13 -3.62
C PHE A 56 11.23 -3.74 -2.95
N GLU A 57 10.45 -3.56 -1.89
CA GLU A 57 10.40 -2.31 -1.14
C GLU A 57 11.74 -1.99 -0.47
N GLY A 58 12.44 -2.99 0.07
CA GLY A 58 13.77 -2.83 0.65
C GLY A 58 14.82 -2.38 -0.38
N PHE A 59 14.77 -2.94 -1.59
CA PHE A 59 15.66 -2.53 -2.68
C PHE A 59 15.40 -1.09 -3.10
N ILE A 60 14.15 -0.71 -3.30
CA ILE A 60 13.82 0.66 -3.70
C ILE A 60 14.08 1.66 -2.57
N PHE A 61 13.82 1.28 -1.32
CA PHE A 61 14.25 2.05 -0.15
C PHE A 61 15.76 2.32 -0.19
N LEU A 62 16.60 1.30 -0.41
CA LEU A 62 18.04 1.48 -0.52
C LEU A 62 18.42 2.38 -1.70
N LEU A 63 17.77 2.21 -2.85
CA LEU A 63 18.00 3.05 -4.02
C LEU A 63 17.74 4.53 -3.72
N PHE A 64 16.59 4.87 -3.15
CA PHE A 64 16.29 6.24 -2.74
C PHE A 64 17.17 6.72 -1.58
N PHE A 65 17.67 5.83 -0.73
CA PHE A 65 18.61 6.18 0.33
C PHE A 65 19.96 6.65 -0.21
N PHE A 66 20.38 6.17 -1.38
CA PHE A 66 21.60 6.66 -2.02
C PHE A 66 21.32 7.83 -2.97
N LEU A 67 20.20 7.83 -3.68
CA LEU A 67 19.88 8.89 -4.67
C LEU A 67 19.31 10.16 -4.03
N ASN A 68 18.40 10.04 -3.08
CA ASN A 68 17.72 11.19 -2.48
C ASN A 68 17.20 10.89 -1.05
N ARG A 69 18.12 10.99 -0.08
CA ARG A 69 17.83 10.75 1.36
C ARG A 69 16.72 11.61 1.93
N LYS A 70 16.38 12.75 1.32
CA LYS A 70 15.35 13.66 1.84
C LYS A 70 13.94 13.06 1.76
N LEU A 71 13.74 12.09 0.86
CA LEU A 71 12.46 11.40 0.70
C LEU A 71 12.28 10.27 1.72
N ILE A 72 13.36 9.81 2.35
CA ILE A 72 13.36 8.68 3.26
C ILE A 72 13.34 9.14 4.71
N HIS A 73 12.36 8.61 5.44
CA HIS A 73 12.24 8.81 6.88
C HIS A 73 11.95 7.47 7.58
N VAL A 74 11.80 7.51 8.90
CA VAL A 74 11.52 6.31 9.72
C VAL A 74 10.25 5.59 9.25
N GLY A 75 9.22 6.30 8.79
CA GLY A 75 8.02 5.69 8.23
C GLY A 75 8.26 4.90 6.95
N SER A 76 9.16 5.37 6.07
CA SER A 76 9.59 4.60 4.89
C SER A 76 10.27 3.31 5.32
N PHE A 77 11.13 3.36 6.34
CA PHE A 77 11.77 2.16 6.87
C PHE A 77 10.74 1.17 7.44
N LEU A 78 9.78 1.66 8.23
CA LEU A 78 8.74 0.82 8.83
C LEU A 78 7.83 0.18 7.77
N PHE A 79 7.46 0.92 6.72
CA PHE A 79 6.68 0.35 5.62
C PHE A 79 7.50 -0.64 4.81
N SER A 80 8.68 -0.25 4.32
CA SER A 80 9.46 -1.08 3.40
C SER A 80 9.90 -2.41 4.01
N PHE A 81 10.25 -2.42 5.30
CA PHE A 81 10.65 -3.65 6.01
C PHE A 81 9.51 -4.31 6.78
N GLY A 82 8.37 -3.65 6.97
CA GLY A 82 7.24 -4.16 7.72
C GLY A 82 6.13 -4.77 6.86
N ILE A 83 5.94 -4.28 5.63
CA ILE A 83 4.81 -4.68 4.79
C ILE A 83 4.88 -6.16 4.42
N GLY A 84 6.05 -6.66 4.04
CA GLY A 84 6.25 -8.07 3.68
C GLY A 84 5.88 -9.04 4.80
N PRO A 85 6.48 -8.92 6.01
CA PRO A 85 6.09 -9.72 7.16
C PRO A 85 4.61 -9.58 7.54
N ALA A 86 4.04 -8.38 7.39
CA ALA A 86 2.62 -8.15 7.64
C ALA A 86 1.71 -8.90 6.65
N ILE A 87 2.08 -8.96 5.37
CA ILE A 87 1.38 -9.75 4.34
C ILE A 87 1.44 -11.23 4.71
N ASP A 88 2.64 -11.80 4.90
CA ASP A 88 2.80 -13.24 5.21
C ASP A 88 2.06 -13.64 6.50
N LEU A 89 2.10 -12.78 7.53
CA LEU A 89 1.37 -13.02 8.78
C LEU A 89 -0.14 -12.99 8.55
N SER A 90 -0.62 -12.04 7.75
CA SER A 90 -2.03 -11.89 7.42
C SER A 90 -2.53 -13.05 6.56
N GLU A 91 -1.75 -13.52 5.59
CA GLU A 91 -2.08 -14.72 4.81
C GLU A 91 -2.22 -15.94 5.71
N LYS A 92 -1.28 -16.15 6.65
CA LYS A 92 -1.38 -17.25 7.63
C LYS A 92 -2.65 -17.14 8.49
N TRP A 93 -2.97 -15.93 8.95
CA TRP A 93 -4.17 -15.67 9.75
C TRP A 93 -5.45 -15.94 8.95
N ILE A 94 -5.55 -15.40 7.73
CA ILE A 94 -6.69 -15.64 6.82
C ILE A 94 -6.82 -17.13 6.54
N ASN A 95 -5.73 -17.84 6.25
CA ASN A 95 -5.75 -19.27 5.98
C ASN A 95 -6.27 -20.10 7.17
N HIS A 96 -5.94 -19.68 8.40
CA HIS A 96 -6.35 -20.38 9.61
C HIS A 96 -7.81 -20.13 9.98
N PHE A 97 -8.28 -18.88 9.86
CA PHE A 97 -9.60 -18.48 10.38
C PHE A 97 -10.69 -18.35 9.32
N LEU A 98 -10.35 -17.90 8.10
CA LEU A 98 -11.31 -17.58 7.05
C LEU A 98 -11.27 -18.56 5.88
N GLY A 99 -10.09 -19.10 5.57
CA GLY A 99 -9.85 -20.05 4.49
C GLY A 99 -9.90 -19.43 3.09
N THR A 100 -10.24 -20.25 2.10
CA THR A 100 -10.40 -19.82 0.71
C THR A 100 -11.85 -19.37 0.47
N PRO A 101 -12.10 -18.20 -0.15
CA PRO A 101 -13.45 -17.75 -0.43
C PRO A 101 -14.19 -18.73 -1.36
N GLN A 102 -15.36 -19.21 -0.92
CA GLN A 102 -16.16 -20.19 -1.67
C GLN A 102 -17.24 -19.49 -2.50
N GLY A 103 -16.97 -19.31 -3.79
CA GLY A 103 -17.90 -18.68 -4.73
C GLY A 103 -17.76 -17.16 -4.83
N LEU A 104 -18.40 -16.59 -5.85
CA LEU A 104 -18.18 -15.20 -6.28
C LEU A 104 -18.52 -14.18 -5.19
N PHE A 105 -19.57 -14.43 -4.40
CA PHE A 105 -19.98 -13.53 -3.32
C PHE A 105 -18.85 -13.30 -2.30
N TRP A 106 -18.21 -14.37 -1.84
CA TRP A 106 -17.11 -14.29 -0.87
C TRP A 106 -15.83 -13.72 -1.50
N GLN A 107 -15.57 -13.99 -2.78
CA GLN A 107 -14.46 -13.36 -3.50
C GLN A 107 -14.63 -11.84 -3.57
N ILE A 108 -15.82 -11.36 -3.93
CA ILE A 108 -16.13 -9.92 -3.95
C ILE A 108 -16.01 -9.31 -2.55
N PHE A 109 -16.50 -10.02 -1.51
CA PHE A 109 -16.36 -9.55 -0.13
C PHE A 109 -14.90 -9.38 0.29
N TYR A 110 -14.03 -10.34 -0.05
CA TYR A 110 -12.59 -10.29 0.23
C TYR A 110 -11.92 -9.14 -0.54
N LEU A 111 -12.27 -8.98 -1.83
CA LEU A 111 -11.75 -7.91 -2.67
C LEU A 111 -12.10 -6.52 -2.11
N ILE A 112 -13.37 -6.30 -1.77
CA ILE A 112 -13.86 -5.01 -1.25
C ILE A 112 -13.26 -4.73 0.13
N SER A 113 -13.29 -5.70 1.05
CA SER A 113 -12.71 -5.53 2.38
C SER A 113 -11.21 -5.25 2.31
N GLY A 114 -10.47 -6.00 1.48
CA GLY A 114 -9.05 -5.78 1.23
C GLY A 114 -8.78 -4.37 0.69
N THR A 115 -9.52 -3.95 -0.33
CA THR A 115 -9.43 -2.60 -0.92
C THR A 115 -9.64 -1.51 0.12
N LEU A 116 -10.69 -1.62 0.94
CA LEU A 116 -11.01 -0.61 1.95
C LEU A 116 -9.93 -0.52 3.03
N LEU A 117 -9.37 -1.66 3.47
CA LEU A 117 -8.28 -1.68 4.45
C LEU A 117 -6.99 -1.06 3.90
N ILE A 118 -6.64 -1.35 2.65
CA ILE A 118 -5.49 -0.73 1.97
C ILE A 118 -5.71 0.78 1.89
N CYS A 119 -6.81 1.23 1.30
CA CYS A 119 -7.11 2.65 1.15
C CYS A 119 -7.14 3.38 2.50
N TRP A 120 -7.71 2.75 3.54
CA TRP A 120 -7.73 3.31 4.88
C TRP A 120 -6.33 3.46 5.48
N SER A 121 -5.49 2.44 5.35
CA SER A 121 -4.09 2.50 5.79
C SER A 121 -3.34 3.64 5.09
N LEU A 122 -3.42 3.71 3.76
CA LEU A 122 -2.75 4.73 2.94
C LEU A 122 -3.24 6.15 3.30
N ALA A 123 -4.55 6.35 3.35
CA ALA A 123 -5.15 7.64 3.71
C ALA A 123 -4.83 8.07 5.16
N PHE A 124 -4.60 7.11 6.06
CA PHE A 124 -4.19 7.39 7.43
C PHE A 124 -2.73 7.82 7.54
N TYR A 125 -1.81 7.10 6.87
CA TYR A 125 -0.38 7.29 7.11
C TYR A 125 0.23 8.41 6.23
N ILE A 126 -0.24 8.59 4.99
CA ILE A 126 0.32 9.59 4.05
C ILE A 126 0.28 11.02 4.64
N PRO A 127 -0.84 11.49 5.23
CA PRO A 127 -0.89 12.82 5.85
C PRO A 127 0.06 13.01 7.05
N LEU A 128 0.58 11.93 7.66
CA LEU A 128 1.53 12.02 8.76
C LEU A 128 2.88 12.61 8.30
N ASN A 129 3.17 12.55 7.00
CA ASN A 129 4.40 13.05 6.36
C ASN A 129 5.65 12.69 7.19
N TYR A 130 5.85 11.38 7.34
CA TYR A 130 6.93 10.82 8.14
C TYR A 130 7.66 9.68 7.41
N GLY A 131 7.69 9.77 6.09
CA GLY A 131 8.19 8.75 5.19
C GLY A 131 7.06 7.98 4.53
N TYR A 132 7.29 7.61 3.28
CA TYR A 132 6.36 6.98 2.36
C TYR A 132 6.93 5.65 1.86
N GLN A 133 6.05 4.71 1.51
CA GLN A 133 6.44 3.53 0.75
C GLN A 133 6.83 3.92 -0.69
N THR A 134 7.44 2.99 -1.42
CA THR A 134 8.01 3.24 -2.74
C THR A 134 7.04 3.86 -3.74
N SER A 135 5.87 3.25 -3.90
CA SER A 135 4.85 3.70 -4.85
C SER A 135 4.36 5.11 -4.53
N ASP A 136 4.20 5.43 -3.24
CA ASP A 136 3.76 6.74 -2.79
C ASP A 136 4.81 7.83 -3.01
N ILE A 137 6.11 7.51 -2.89
CA ILE A 137 7.18 8.46 -3.25
C ILE A 137 7.08 8.82 -4.73
N LEU A 138 6.86 7.82 -5.60
CA LEU A 138 6.68 8.05 -7.04
C LEU A 138 5.42 8.86 -7.32
N THR A 139 4.31 8.53 -6.65
CA THR A 139 3.03 9.24 -6.79
C THR A 139 3.15 10.71 -6.37
N LEU A 140 3.78 10.99 -5.24
CA LEU A 140 4.01 12.37 -4.77
C LEU A 140 4.94 13.13 -5.72
N SER A 141 5.97 12.46 -6.25
CA SER A 141 6.89 13.08 -7.23
C SER A 141 6.15 13.44 -8.54
N VAL A 142 5.29 12.54 -9.05
CA VAL A 142 4.45 12.79 -10.23
C VAL A 142 3.47 13.93 -9.97
N SER A 143 2.87 13.98 -8.77
CA SER A 143 1.99 15.08 -8.36
C SER A 143 2.71 16.42 -8.39
N GLU A 144 3.94 16.49 -7.89
CA GLU A 144 4.76 17.71 -7.92
C GLU A 144 5.16 18.12 -9.33
N TRP A 145 5.57 17.18 -10.19
CA TRP A 145 6.05 17.48 -11.55
C TRP A 145 4.94 17.88 -12.52
N PHE A 146 3.77 17.26 -12.42
CA PHE A 146 2.65 17.48 -13.34
C PHE A 146 1.54 18.36 -12.75
N HIS A 147 1.69 18.82 -11.50
CA HIS A 147 0.68 19.61 -10.77
C HIS A 147 -0.69 18.93 -10.71
N LEU A 148 -0.70 17.60 -10.61
CA LEU A 148 -1.91 16.78 -10.50
C LEU A 148 -2.25 16.50 -9.03
N SER A 149 -3.50 16.16 -8.75
CA SER A 149 -3.86 15.68 -7.41
C SER A 149 -3.17 14.35 -7.09
N TYR A 150 -3.11 13.98 -5.81
CA TYR A 150 -2.56 12.69 -5.40
C TYR A 150 -3.28 11.53 -6.09
N GLY A 151 -4.62 11.57 -6.17
CA GLY A 151 -5.40 10.49 -6.78
C GLY A 151 -5.09 10.29 -8.25
N TRP A 152 -5.03 11.36 -9.05
CA TRP A 152 -4.65 11.26 -10.47
C TRP A 152 -3.21 10.79 -10.66
N SER A 153 -2.30 11.26 -9.81
CA SER A 153 -0.90 10.85 -9.84
C SER A 153 -0.75 9.36 -9.49
N LEU A 154 -1.56 8.87 -8.54
CA LEU A 154 -1.56 7.46 -8.17
C LEU A 154 -2.03 6.61 -9.34
N THR A 155 -3.13 6.99 -10.00
CA THR A 155 -3.66 6.29 -11.19
C THR A 155 -2.61 6.19 -12.30
N LEU A 156 -1.84 7.25 -12.58
CA LEU A 156 -0.78 7.24 -13.59
C LEU A 156 0.37 6.30 -13.21
N VAL A 157 0.83 6.36 -11.95
CA VAL A 157 1.88 5.46 -11.45
C VAL A 157 1.40 4.01 -11.50
N TYR A 158 0.18 3.75 -11.02
CA TYR A 158 -0.44 2.43 -10.99
C TYR A 158 -0.67 1.88 -12.40
N GLY A 159 -1.08 2.72 -13.35
CA GLY A 159 -1.18 2.34 -14.77
C GLY A 159 0.17 1.95 -15.35
N THR A 160 1.24 2.66 -14.99
CA THR A 160 2.60 2.34 -15.44
C THR A 160 3.11 1.02 -14.84
N LEU A 161 2.94 0.85 -13.53
CA LEU A 161 3.29 -0.40 -12.83
C LEU A 161 2.50 -1.59 -13.35
N PHE A 162 1.22 -1.39 -13.67
CA PHE A 162 0.37 -2.41 -14.28
C PHE A 162 0.90 -2.87 -15.63
N ILE A 163 1.29 -1.94 -16.52
CA ILE A 163 1.89 -2.28 -17.81
C ILE A 163 3.20 -3.06 -17.60
N LEU A 164 4.06 -2.63 -16.67
CA LEU A 164 5.29 -3.35 -16.35
C LEU A 164 5.02 -4.76 -15.82
N ALA A 165 4.07 -4.90 -14.90
CA ALA A 165 3.69 -6.19 -14.36
C ALA A 165 3.12 -7.13 -15.44
N LEU A 166 2.32 -6.61 -16.38
CA LEU A 166 1.83 -7.38 -17.53
C LEU A 166 2.98 -7.89 -18.41
N LEU A 167 4.00 -7.08 -18.67
CA LEU A 167 5.15 -7.49 -19.48
C LEU A 167 5.97 -8.61 -18.83
N ILE A 168 5.97 -8.70 -17.50
CA ILE A 168 6.67 -9.75 -16.73
C ILE A 168 5.79 -11.00 -16.56
N GLY A 169 4.49 -10.93 -16.87
CA GLY A 169 3.54 -12.04 -16.75
C GLY A 169 2.72 -12.04 -15.46
N GLY A 170 2.53 -10.87 -14.82
CA GLY A 170 1.73 -10.73 -13.62
C GLY A 170 0.25 -11.08 -13.82
N PRO A 171 -0.47 -11.49 -12.75
CA PRO A 171 -1.85 -11.94 -12.84
C PRO A 171 -2.81 -10.77 -13.13
N LEU A 172 -3.49 -10.83 -14.27
CA LEU A 172 -4.53 -9.88 -14.63
C LEU A 172 -5.88 -10.30 -14.02
N GLY A 173 -6.59 -9.35 -13.40
CA GLY A 173 -7.96 -9.58 -12.96
C GLY A 173 -8.80 -8.31 -12.86
N ILE A 174 -10.11 -8.48 -12.68
CA ILE A 174 -11.05 -7.35 -12.55
C ILE A 174 -10.75 -6.47 -11.33
N GLY A 175 -10.26 -7.08 -10.26
CA GLY A 175 -9.78 -6.39 -9.08
C GLY A 175 -8.64 -5.43 -9.40
N THR A 176 -7.71 -5.81 -10.29
CA THR A 176 -6.60 -4.94 -10.73
C THR A 176 -7.10 -3.67 -11.40
N VAL A 177 -8.06 -3.81 -12.32
CA VAL A 177 -8.67 -2.67 -13.01
C VAL A 177 -9.38 -1.76 -11.99
N ILE A 178 -10.14 -2.35 -11.07
CA ILE A 178 -10.79 -1.61 -9.99
C ILE A 178 -9.73 -0.87 -9.17
N ALA A 179 -8.62 -1.51 -8.79
CA ALA A 179 -7.58 -0.88 -7.99
C ALA A 179 -6.95 0.34 -8.68
N ILE A 180 -6.60 0.24 -9.96
CA ILE A 180 -6.01 1.33 -10.75
C ILE A 180 -6.89 2.59 -10.73
N PHE A 181 -8.20 2.43 -10.94
CA PHE A 181 -9.11 3.57 -11.08
C PHE A 181 -9.76 4.02 -9.76
N SER A 182 -9.86 3.15 -8.75
CA SER A 182 -10.57 3.46 -7.50
C SER A 182 -9.65 3.89 -6.36
N TYR A 183 -8.41 3.39 -6.27
CA TYR A 183 -7.55 3.68 -5.12
C TYR A 183 -7.25 5.17 -5.00
N GLY A 184 -6.85 5.81 -6.09
CA GLY A 184 -6.55 7.25 -6.11
C GLY A 184 -7.69 8.11 -5.58
N PRO A 185 -8.89 8.05 -6.18
CA PRO A 185 -10.06 8.80 -5.71
C PRO A 185 -10.48 8.46 -4.27
N ILE A 186 -10.46 7.18 -3.88
CA ILE A 186 -10.87 6.76 -2.53
C ILE A 186 -9.89 7.30 -1.49
N ILE A 187 -8.58 7.12 -1.69
CA ILE A 187 -7.54 7.58 -0.76
C ILE A 187 -7.59 9.09 -0.64
N GLU A 188 -7.68 9.81 -1.76
CA GLU A 188 -7.77 11.27 -1.76
C GLU A 188 -9.02 11.77 -1.02
N TRP A 189 -10.18 11.17 -1.27
CA TRP A 189 -11.41 11.48 -0.55
C TRP A 189 -11.29 11.23 0.97
N MET A 190 -10.70 10.10 1.36
CA MET A 190 -10.48 9.75 2.76
C MET A 190 -9.51 10.72 3.45
N MET A 191 -8.42 11.11 2.77
CA MET A 191 -7.46 12.10 3.28
C MET A 191 -8.12 13.47 3.52
N ASN A 192 -9.05 13.86 2.65
CA ASN A 192 -9.76 15.15 2.76
C ASN A 192 -10.89 15.12 3.79
N THR A 193 -11.51 13.96 4.03
CA THR A 193 -12.71 13.84 4.89
C THR A 193 -12.36 13.45 6.33
N LEU A 194 -11.36 12.60 6.52
CA LEU A 194 -11.02 12.06 7.83
C LEU A 194 -10.10 13.03 8.57
N PRO A 195 -10.20 13.14 9.92
CA PRO A 195 -9.40 14.07 10.72
C PRO A 195 -7.94 13.64 10.88
N PHE A 196 -7.41 12.85 9.95
CA PHE A 196 -6.02 12.38 9.90
C PHE A 196 -5.03 13.48 9.50
N ASN A 197 -5.55 14.66 9.18
CA ASN A 197 -4.74 15.85 8.97
C ASN A 197 -3.84 16.09 10.20
N ALA A 198 -2.53 16.18 9.99
CA ALA A 198 -1.57 16.40 11.06
C ALA A 198 -1.89 17.66 11.89
N ALA A 199 -2.61 18.61 11.30
CA ALA A 199 -3.15 19.80 11.96
C ALA A 199 -4.19 19.50 13.06
N THR A 200 -5.09 18.52 12.87
CA THR A 200 -6.15 18.17 13.84
C THR A 200 -5.63 17.36 15.03
N LEU A 201 -4.65 16.47 14.81
CA LEU A 201 -3.95 15.77 15.90
C LEU A 201 -3.06 16.71 16.73
N TYR A 202 -2.63 17.83 16.14
CA TYR A 202 -1.83 18.86 16.81
C TYR A 202 -2.68 19.80 17.68
N GLN A 203 -3.79 20.33 17.16
CA GLN A 203 -4.66 21.27 17.89
C GLN A 203 -5.36 20.65 19.11
N LYS A 204 -5.66 19.35 19.08
CA LYS A 204 -6.39 18.68 20.15
C LYS A 204 -5.54 18.40 21.40
N ARG A 205 -4.20 18.52 21.31
CA ARG A 205 -3.26 18.21 22.40
C ARG A 205 -2.52 19.43 22.96
N THR A 206 -2.61 20.60 22.33
CA THR A 206 -2.15 21.88 22.90
C THR A 206 -3.22 22.59 23.74
N LYS A 207 -4.44 22.02 23.79
CA LYS A 207 -5.55 22.51 24.62
C LYS A 207 -5.84 21.64 25.86
N ASN A 208 -5.03 20.62 26.12
CA ASN A 208 -5.06 19.80 27.34
C ASN A 208 -3.70 19.81 28.00
#